data_AF-A0A559QN76-F1
#
_entry.id   AF-A0A559QN76-F1
#
_cell.length_a   1.000
_cell.length_b   1.000
_cell.length_c   1.000
_cell.angle_alpha   90.00
_cell.angle_beta   90.00
_cell.angle_gamma   90.00
#
_symmetry.space_group_name_H-M   'P 1'
#
loop_
_entity.id
_entity.type
_entity.pdbx_description
1 polymer ?
#
loop_
_entity_poly.entity_id
_entity_poly.type
_entity_poly.pdbx_seq_one_letter_code
_entity_poly.pdbx_strand_id
1 'polypeptide(L)'
;MKFALILSATTLLVASVATATPPGKPAHYYTQASGEKVMLQSAGNAEFHWFETRRGHIVVYNKHSKNYEYAKVDKANNSVVLLPSGVVVGELAKHAAFKPLTRKDLPKAKTRTTQTP
;
A
#
# COMPACT_ATOMS: atom_id res chain seq x y z
N MET A 1 69.01 -0.42 32.00
CA MET A 1 68.51 -0.27 30.62
C MET A 1 67.00 -0.15 30.67
N LYS A 2 66.46 0.90 30.01
CA LYS A 2 65.13 1.09 29.39
C LYS A 2 63.90 0.38 30.00
N PHE A 3 62.84 1.15 30.26
CA PHE A 3 61.51 0.87 29.68
C PHE A 3 60.72 2.18 29.54
N ALA A 4 60.41 2.54 28.29
CA ALA A 4 59.47 3.61 27.95
C ALA A 4 58.10 2.96 27.72
N LEU A 5 57.07 3.48 28.39
CA LEU A 5 55.68 3.05 28.20
C LEU A 5 54.97 4.14 27.39
N ILE A 6 54.66 3.83 26.13
CA ILE A 6 53.87 4.71 25.24
C ILE A 6 52.40 4.33 25.42
N LEU A 7 51.60 5.27 25.91
CA LEU A 7 50.16 5.13 26.07
C LEU A 7 49.48 5.71 24.82
N SER A 8 49.00 4.84 23.92
CA SER A 8 48.22 5.27 22.75
C SER A 8 46.73 5.11 23.04
N ALA A 9 46.02 6.23 23.17
CA ALA A 9 44.57 6.29 23.33
C ALA A 9 43.88 6.12 21.97
N THR A 10 43.12 5.04 21.80
CA THR A 10 42.36 4.76 20.58
C THR A 10 40.98 5.42 20.67
N THR A 11 40.76 6.49 19.92
CA THR A 11 39.46 7.17 19.83
C THR A 11 38.51 6.37 18.92
N LEU A 12 37.43 5.82 19.48
CA LEU A 12 36.41 5.09 18.74
C LEU A 12 35.42 6.11 18.10
N LEU A 13 35.46 6.28 16.77
CA LEU A 13 34.43 7.03 16.04
C LEU A 13 33.20 6.13 15.81
N VAL A 14 32.07 6.47 16.43
CA VAL A 14 30.77 5.84 16.12
C VAL A 14 30.12 6.64 14.98
N ALA A 15 30.15 6.09 13.77
CA ALA A 15 29.44 6.66 12.63
C ALA A 15 27.95 6.27 12.68
N SER A 16 27.09 7.24 12.98
CA SER A 16 25.64 7.09 12.87
C SER A 16 25.23 7.07 11.40
N VAL A 17 24.90 5.89 10.87
CA VAL A 17 24.31 5.76 9.53
C VAL A 17 22.86 6.24 9.55
N ALA A 18 22.61 7.42 9.00
CA ALA A 18 21.26 7.92 8.79
C ALA A 18 20.62 7.14 7.62
N THR A 19 19.75 6.18 7.92
CA THR A 19 18.96 5.48 6.90
C THR A 19 17.85 6.39 6.41
N ALA A 20 18.00 6.96 5.22
CA ALA A 20 16.93 7.68 4.55
C ALA A 20 15.83 6.68 4.13
N THR A 21 14.68 6.71 4.80
CA THR A 21 13.50 5.98 4.34
C THR A 21 12.92 6.70 3.11
N PRO A 22 12.57 5.99 2.03
CA PRO A 22 11.89 6.59 0.90
C PRO A 22 10.61 7.32 1.35
N PRO A 23 10.30 8.50 0.79
CA PRO A 23 9.06 9.19 1.11
C PRO A 23 7.86 8.31 0.75
N GLY A 24 6.91 8.18 1.67
CA GLY A 24 5.65 7.46 1.42
C GLY A 24 4.88 8.12 0.27
N LYS A 25 4.10 7.34 -0.51
CA LYS A 25 3.31 7.93 -1.60
C LYS A 25 2.32 8.95 -1.04
N PRO A 26 2.13 10.11 -1.68
CA PRO A 26 1.21 11.12 -1.18
C PRO A 26 -0.23 10.63 -1.16
N ALA A 27 -0.98 11.01 -0.13
CA ALA A 27 -2.42 10.85 -0.09
C ALA A 27 -3.10 12.11 -0.63
N HIS A 28 -4.20 11.93 -1.35
CA HIS A 28 -4.99 13.01 -1.95
C HIS A 28 -6.44 12.92 -1.48
N TYR A 29 -7.10 14.08 -1.41
CA TYR A 29 -8.53 14.15 -1.15
C TYR A 29 -9.29 13.99 -2.47
N TYR A 30 -10.27 13.10 -2.47
CA TYR A 30 -11.17 12.85 -3.57
C TYR A 30 -12.60 13.15 -3.15
N THR A 31 -13.37 13.79 -4.03
CA THR A 31 -14.77 14.14 -3.79
C THR A 31 -15.67 12.98 -4.22
N GLN A 32 -16.52 12.51 -3.32
CA GLN A 32 -17.59 11.54 -3.55
C GLN A 32 -18.77 12.21 -4.27
N ALA A 33 -19.69 11.42 -4.82
CA ALA A 33 -20.92 11.92 -5.45
C ALA A 33 -21.80 12.73 -4.49
N SER A 34 -21.75 12.42 -3.18
CA SER A 34 -22.43 13.17 -2.13
C SER A 34 -21.80 14.54 -1.82
N GLY A 35 -20.61 14.81 -2.35
CA GLY A 35 -19.79 15.98 -1.99
C GLY A 35 -18.83 15.75 -0.83
N GLU A 36 -18.93 14.61 -0.12
CA GLU A 36 -17.98 14.22 0.93
C GLU A 36 -16.57 14.05 0.36
N LYS A 37 -15.54 14.45 1.12
CA LYS A 37 -14.14 14.25 0.73
C LYS A 37 -13.53 13.06 1.46
N VAL A 38 -12.94 12.13 0.73
CA VAL A 38 -12.21 10.99 1.28
C VAL A 38 -10.72 11.08 0.95
N MET A 39 -9.87 10.72 1.90
CA MET A 39 -8.42 10.73 1.72
C MET A 39 -7.92 9.35 1.28
N LEU A 40 -7.32 9.30 0.09
CA LEU A 40 -6.85 8.06 -0.52
C LEU A 40 -5.43 8.20 -1.08
N GLN A 41 -4.67 7.10 -1.05
CA GLN A 41 -3.34 6.99 -1.61
C GLN A 41 -3.40 6.15 -2.89
N SER A 42 -2.79 6.62 -3.97
CA SER A 42 -2.68 5.81 -5.20
C SER A 42 -1.72 4.63 -4.96
N ALA A 43 -2.19 3.43 -5.25
CA ALA A 43 -1.48 2.17 -5.08
C ALA A 43 -1.64 1.30 -6.32
N GLY A 44 -0.77 0.32 -6.47
CA GLY A 44 -0.72 -0.44 -7.71
C GLY A 44 0.45 -1.38 -7.77
N ASN A 45 0.31 -2.38 -8.62
CA ASN A 45 1.39 -3.22 -9.12
C ASN A 45 1.29 -3.26 -10.66
N ALA A 46 2.04 -4.15 -11.31
CA ALA A 46 2.01 -4.28 -12.77
C ALA A 46 0.64 -4.74 -13.32
N GLU A 47 -0.19 -5.37 -12.49
CA GLU A 47 -1.45 -6.00 -12.89
C GLU A 47 -2.67 -5.15 -12.51
N PHE A 48 -2.57 -4.36 -11.44
CA PHE A 48 -3.67 -3.62 -10.84
C PHE A 48 -3.27 -2.21 -10.48
N HIS A 49 -4.19 -1.28 -10.70
CA HIS A 49 -4.15 0.06 -10.14
C HIS A 49 -5.35 0.25 -9.21
N TRP A 50 -5.11 0.71 -8.00
CA TRP A 50 -6.14 0.89 -6.98
C TRP A 50 -5.83 2.07 -6.07
N PHE A 51 -6.75 2.37 -5.16
CA PHE A 51 -6.57 3.38 -4.13
C PHE A 51 -6.58 2.73 -2.76
N GLU A 52 -5.88 3.32 -1.80
CA GLU A 52 -5.85 2.83 -0.42
C GLU A 52 -6.29 3.91 0.55
N THR A 53 -7.12 3.51 1.51
CA THR A 53 -7.41 4.32 2.68
C THR A 53 -6.18 4.40 3.59
N ARG A 54 -6.17 5.34 4.55
CA ARG A 54 -5.14 5.41 5.60
C ARG A 54 -4.96 4.10 6.38
N ARG A 55 -5.99 3.26 6.43
CA ARG A 55 -5.97 1.95 7.11
C ARG A 55 -5.45 0.81 6.23
N GLY A 56 -5.08 1.09 4.97
CA GLY A 56 -4.59 0.09 4.03
C GLY A 56 -5.70 -0.73 3.35
N HIS A 57 -6.96 -0.32 3.48
CA HIS A 57 -8.06 -0.96 2.75
C HIS A 57 -8.05 -0.54 1.28
N ILE A 58 -8.26 -1.51 0.39
CA ILE A 58 -8.27 -1.35 -1.05
C ILE A 58 -9.61 -0.79 -1.52
N VAL A 59 -9.54 0.20 -2.38
CA VAL A 59 -10.63 1.02 -2.88
C VAL A 59 -10.50 1.15 -4.39
N VAL A 60 -11.63 1.12 -5.10
CA VAL A 60 -11.74 1.38 -6.53
C VAL A 60 -12.77 2.44 -6.80
N TYR A 61 -12.60 3.17 -7.90
CA TYR A 61 -13.61 4.14 -8.34
C TYR A 61 -14.71 3.43 -9.12
N ASN A 62 -15.95 3.55 -8.66
CA ASN A 62 -17.12 3.08 -9.39
C ASN A 62 -17.63 4.18 -10.32
N LYS A 63 -17.46 3.98 -11.64
CA LYS A 63 -17.90 4.94 -12.66
C LYS A 63 -19.41 5.16 -12.70
N HIS A 64 -20.21 4.18 -12.24
CA HIS A 64 -21.66 4.27 -12.25
C HIS A 64 -22.19 5.12 -11.10
N SER A 65 -21.78 4.80 -9.87
CA SER A 65 -22.19 5.56 -8.66
C SER A 65 -21.42 6.87 -8.48
N LYS A 66 -20.33 7.06 -9.22
CA LYS A 66 -19.35 8.15 -9.08
C LYS A 66 -18.71 8.22 -7.69
N ASN A 67 -18.71 7.11 -6.96
CA ASN A 67 -18.12 6.99 -5.64
C ASN A 67 -16.87 6.12 -5.65
N TYR A 68 -15.98 6.39 -4.70
CA TYR A 68 -14.94 5.46 -4.29
C TYR A 68 -15.54 4.43 -3.35
N GLU A 69 -15.41 3.16 -3.72
CA GLU A 69 -15.99 2.03 -3.01
C GLU A 69 -14.89 1.04 -2.61
N TYR A 70 -15.09 0.31 -1.51
CA TYR A 70 -14.19 -0.77 -1.17
C TYR A 70 -14.19 -1.81 -2.29
N ALA A 71 -13.02 -2.37 -2.58
CA ALA A 71 -12.89 -3.38 -3.62
C ALA A 71 -13.35 -4.75 -3.13
N LYS A 72 -13.86 -5.55 -4.07
CA LYS A 72 -13.95 -7.01 -3.97
C LYS A 72 -13.13 -7.64 -5.09
N VAL A 73 -12.65 -8.85 -4.86
CA VAL A 73 -11.95 -9.64 -5.86
C VAL A 73 -12.97 -10.50 -6.59
N ASP A 74 -12.94 -10.45 -7.91
CA ASP A 74 -13.58 -11.42 -8.78
C ASP A 74 -12.51 -12.28 -9.48
N LYS A 75 -12.77 -13.58 -9.56
CA LYS A 75 -11.88 -14.58 -10.17
C LYS A 75 -12.59 -15.13 -11.39
N ALA A 76 -12.34 -14.54 -12.54
CA ALA A 76 -12.88 -14.98 -13.82
C ALA A 76 -11.74 -15.34 -14.77
N ASN A 77 -11.82 -16.52 -15.40
CA ASN A 77 -10.96 -16.92 -16.52
C ASN A 77 -9.44 -16.82 -16.24
N ASN A 78 -8.97 -17.32 -15.08
CA ASN A 78 -7.58 -17.23 -14.63
C ASN A 78 -7.04 -15.81 -14.41
N SER A 79 -7.90 -14.79 -14.50
CA SER A 79 -7.58 -13.41 -14.13
C SER A 79 -8.28 -13.06 -12.83
N VAL A 80 -7.59 -12.26 -12.04
CA VAL A 80 -8.17 -11.60 -10.88
C VAL A 80 -8.51 -10.19 -11.31
N VAL A 81 -9.67 -9.68 -10.90
CA VAL A 81 -10.09 -8.30 -11.18
C VAL A 81 -10.59 -7.68 -9.88
N LEU A 82 -10.26 -6.40 -9.67
CA LEU A 82 -10.81 -5.59 -8.59
C LEU A 82 -12.10 -4.93 -9.07
N LEU A 83 -13.21 -5.25 -8.41
CA LEU A 83 -14.52 -4.71 -8.70
C LEU A 83 -15.04 -3.86 -7.54
N PRO A 84 -15.89 -2.87 -7.80
CA PRO A 84 -16.59 -2.14 -6.76
C PRO A 84 -17.50 -3.09 -5.96
N SER A 85 -17.48 -2.98 -4.63
CA SER A 85 -18.28 -3.84 -3.75
C SER A 85 -19.73 -3.37 -3.57
N GLY A 86 -20.05 -2.12 -3.89
CA GLY A 86 -21.28 -1.45 -3.49
C GLY A 86 -21.18 -0.74 -2.13
N VAL A 87 -20.07 -0.89 -1.39
CA VAL A 87 -19.86 -0.24 -0.09
C VAL A 87 -18.99 1.00 -0.28
N VAL A 88 -19.57 2.18 -0.09
CA VAL A 88 -18.89 3.47 -0.24
C VAL A 88 -17.88 3.70 0.88
N VAL A 89 -16.73 4.27 0.54
CA VAL A 89 -15.74 4.69 1.55
C VAL A 89 -16.34 5.77 2.43
N GLY A 90 -16.34 5.53 3.75
CA GLY A 90 -17.04 6.35 4.74
C GLY A 90 -18.26 5.65 5.34
N GLU A 91 -18.82 4.67 4.61
CA GLU A 91 -20.05 3.98 5.03
C GLU A 91 -19.83 2.59 5.60
N LEU A 92 -18.57 2.15 5.77
CA LEU A 92 -18.22 0.80 6.23
C LEU A 92 -18.98 0.36 7.50
N ALA A 93 -19.18 1.29 8.44
CA ALA A 93 -19.89 1.00 9.70
C ALA A 93 -21.36 0.56 9.49
N LYS A 94 -21.99 0.97 8.39
CA LYS A 94 -23.34 0.55 8.00
C LYS A 94 -23.36 -0.87 7.43
N HIS A 95 -22.20 -1.43 7.11
CA HIS A 95 -22.04 -2.74 6.47
C HIS A 95 -21.15 -3.66 7.32
N ALA A 96 -21.59 -3.98 8.54
CA ALA A 96 -20.81 -4.77 9.50
C ALA A 96 -20.37 -6.16 8.98
N ALA A 97 -21.11 -6.76 8.06
CA ALA A 97 -20.76 -8.04 7.45
C ALA A 97 -19.66 -7.94 6.38
N PHE A 98 -19.40 -6.73 5.85
CA PHE A 98 -18.41 -6.52 4.81
C PHE A 98 -17.00 -6.41 5.41
N LYS A 99 -16.07 -7.23 4.88
CA LYS A 99 -14.66 -7.22 5.26
C LYS A 99 -13.84 -6.56 4.15
N PRO A 100 -13.33 -5.34 4.35
CA PRO A 100 -12.51 -4.68 3.34
C PRO A 100 -11.25 -5.45 3.04
N LEU A 101 -10.91 -5.55 1.75
CA LEU A 101 -9.65 -6.16 1.34
C LEU A 101 -8.46 -5.25 1.68
N THR A 102 -7.34 -5.89 1.97
CA THR A 102 -6.02 -5.28 2.12
C THR A 102 -5.06 -5.87 1.09
N ARG A 103 -3.85 -5.31 0.98
CA ARG A 103 -2.81 -5.86 0.09
C ARG A 103 -2.52 -7.34 0.34
N LYS A 104 -2.71 -7.83 1.57
CA LYS A 104 -2.45 -9.23 1.94
C LYS A 104 -3.48 -10.19 1.32
N ASP A 105 -4.65 -9.67 0.98
CA ASP A 105 -5.75 -10.43 0.41
C ASP A 105 -5.67 -10.48 -1.13
N LEU A 106 -4.82 -9.63 -1.74
CA LEU A 106 -4.57 -9.68 -3.17
C LEU A 106 -3.78 -10.94 -3.52
N PRO A 107 -4.14 -11.63 -4.60
CA PRO A 107 -3.33 -12.72 -5.11
C PRO A 107 -1.97 -12.18 -5.51
N LYS A 108 -0.93 -12.93 -5.18
CA LYS A 108 0.42 -12.61 -5.61
C LYS A 108 0.48 -12.80 -7.13
N ALA A 109 1.02 -11.79 -7.83
CA ALA A 109 1.37 -11.92 -9.23
C ALA A 109 2.20 -13.21 -9.41
N LYS A 110 1.79 -14.08 -10.33
CA LYS A 110 2.67 -15.17 -10.76
C LYS A 110 3.77 -14.50 -11.57
N THR A 111 4.96 -14.34 -10.99
CA THR A 111 6.16 -14.05 -11.78
C THR A 111 6.24 -15.14 -12.84
N ARG A 112 5.95 -14.78 -14.09
CA ARG A 112 6.15 -15.67 -15.23
C ARG A 112 7.66 -15.78 -15.37
N THR A 113 8.26 -16.78 -14.71
CA THR A 113 9.68 -17.08 -14.89
C THR A 113 9.84 -17.47 -16.35
N THR A 114 10.38 -16.56 -17.15
CA THR A 114 10.86 -16.88 -18.50
C THR A 114 12.02 -17.86 -18.32
N GLN A 115 11.72 -19.15 -18.30
CA GLN A 115 12.70 -20.17 -18.67
C GLN A 115 12.85 -20.05 -20.18
N THR A 116 13.87 -19.31 -20.61
CA THR A 116 14.37 -19.37 -21.97
C THR A 116 15.11 -20.71 -22.13
N PRO A 117 14.79 -21.52 -23.16
CA PRO A 117 15.44 -22.81 -23.41
C PRO A 117 16.93 -22.66 -23.77
#